data_AF-A0A174AJC5-F1
#
_entry.id   AF-A0A174AJC5-F1
#
_cell.length_a   1.000
_cell.length_b   1.000
_cell.length_c   1.000
_cell.angle_alpha   90.00
_cell.angle_beta   90.00
_cell.angle_gamma   90.00
#
_symmetry.space_group_name_H-M   'P 1'
#
loop_
_entity.id
_entity.type
_entity.pdbx_description
1 polymer ?
#
loop_
_entity_poly.entity_id
_entity_poly.type
_entity_poly.pdbx_seq_one_letter_code
_entity_poly.pdbx_strand_id
1 'polypeptide(L)' 'MKEITIKAIDGIIYRGTLVSTSAEDYGVEDVYADGKQLFGYKRIYFKKSNIVWYSEK' A
#
# COMPACT_ATOMS: atom_id res chain seq x y z
N MET A 1 3.49 0.96 -14.48
CA MET A 1 3.34 0.69 -13.03
C MET A 1 3.40 2.03 -12.32
N LYS A 2 2.71 2.20 -11.19
CA LYS A 2 2.55 3.49 -10.50
C LYS A 2 2.97 3.41 -9.03
N GLU A 3 3.62 4.44 -8.51
CA GLU A 3 3.87 4.57 -7.07
C GLU A 3 2.62 5.10 -6.37
N ILE A 4 2.34 4.55 -5.19
CA ILE A 4 1.19 4.93 -4.38
C ILE A 4 1.58 5.21 -2.93
N THR A 5 0.77 6.04 -2.29
CA THR A 5 0.81 6.24 -0.84
C THR A 5 -0.56 5.93 -0.25
N ILE A 6 -0.58 5.10 0.79
CA ILE A 6 -1.76 4.66 1.52
C ILE A 6 -1.60 5.10 2.97
N LYS A 7 -2.61 5.79 3.52
CA LYS A 7 -2.76 5.95 4.96
C LYS A 7 -3.80 4.96 5.45
N ALA A 8 -3.39 4.01 6.28
CA ALA A 8 -4.29 3.03 6.85
C ALA A 8 -5.03 3.57 8.09
N ILE A 9 -6.10 2.86 8.47
CA ILE A 9 -6.91 3.13 9.67
C ILE A 9 -6.09 3.13 10.97
N ASP A 10 -5.04 2.31 11.04
CA ASP A 10 -4.10 2.26 12.16
C ASP A 10 -3.21 3.51 12.28
N GLY A 11 -3.28 4.41 11.29
CA GLY A 11 -2.51 5.65 11.22
C GLY A 11 -1.17 5.51 10.49
N ILE A 12 -0.74 4.30 10.14
CA ILE A 12 0.53 4.03 9.47
C ILE A 12 0.45 4.50 8.01
N ILE A 13 1.55 5.10 7.54
CA ILE A 13 1.69 5.50 6.14
C ILE A 13 2.51 4.45 5.40
N TYR A 14 1.89 3.84 4.42
CA TYR A 14 2.50 2.88 3.51
C TYR A 14 2.80 3.55 2.16
N ARG A 15 3.96 3.26 1.59
CA ARG A 15 4.36 3.65 0.23
C ARG A 15 4.81 2.42 -0.53
N GLY A 16 4.60 2.38 -1.83
CA GLY A 16 5.10 1.27 -2.66
C GLY A 16 4.59 1.35 -4.09
N THR A 17 4.81 0.28 -4.84
CA THR A 17 4.41 0.19 -6.26
C THR A 17 3.10 -0.57 -6.39
N LEU A 18 2.06 0.07 -6.91
CA LEU A 18 0.79 -0.59 -7.21
C LEU A 18 0.97 -1.53 -8.41
N VAL A 19 0.68 -2.80 -8.19
CA VAL A 19 0.81 -3.86 -9.20
C VAL A 19 -0.51 -4.53 -9.54
N SER A 20 -1.52 -4.43 -8.68
CA SER A 20 -2.86 -4.96 -8.95
C SER A 20 -3.93 -4.23 -8.16
N THR A 21 -5.11 -4.05 -8.75
CA THR A 21 -6.28 -3.48 -8.08
C THR A 21 -7.46 -4.42 -8.28
N SER A 22 -8.15 -4.78 -7.20
CA SER A 22 -9.41 -5.53 -7.23
C SER A 22 -10.56 -4.64 -6.71
N ALA A 23 -11.77 -5.21 -6.61
CA ALA A 23 -12.89 -4.51 -5.96
C ALA A 23 -12.54 -4.19 -4.49
N GLU A 24 -11.90 -5.12 -3.79
CA GLU A 24 -11.70 -5.08 -2.34
C GLU A 24 -10.29 -4.63 -1.92
N ASP A 25 -9.27 -4.80 -2.76
CA ASP A 25 -7.87 -4.68 -2.37
C ASP A 25 -7.00 -3.89 -3.37
N TYR A 26 -5.89 -3.35 -2.85
CA TYR A 26 -4.72 -2.93 -3.62
C TYR A 26 -3.55 -3.87 -3.33
N GLY A 27 -3.00 -4.49 -4.37
CA GLY A 27 -1.77 -5.27 -4.30
C GLY A 27 -0.57 -4.38 -4.60
N VAL A 28 0.37 -4.32 -3.66
CA VAL A 28 1.50 -3.39 -3.64
C VAL A 28 2.79 -4.16 -3.40
N GLU A 29 3.82 -3.85 -4.18
CA GLU A 29 5.17 -4.40 -4.04
C GLU A 29 6.14 -3.30 -3.57
N ASP A 30 7.33 -3.69 -3.13
CA ASP A 30 8.36 -2.78 -2.59
C ASP A 30 7.80 -1.83 -1.53
N VAL A 31 7.09 -2.39 -0.54
CA VAL A 31 6.35 -1.60 0.44
C VAL A 31 7.26 -1.05 1.53
N TYR A 32 7.07 0.23 1.84
CA TYR A 32 7.68 0.95 2.95
C TYR A 32 6.59 1.38 3.93
N ALA A 33 6.73 1.05 5.21
CA ALA A 33 5.88 1.51 6.30
C ALA A 33 6.65 2.55 7.12
N ASP A 34 6.11 3.78 7.23
CA ASP A 34 6.73 4.91 7.93
C ASP A 34 8.22 5.12 7.56
N GLY A 35 8.54 4.93 6.27
CA GLY A 35 9.89 5.11 5.71
C GLY A 35 10.82 3.90 5.86
N LYS A 36 10.39 2.80 6.49
CA LYS A 36 11.16 1.55 6.56
C LYS A 36 10.62 0.52 5.59
N GLN A 37 11.51 -0.08 4.79
CA GLN A 37 11.11 -1.15 3.87
C GLN A 37 10.65 -2.38 4.65
N LEU A 38 9.49 -2.93 4.27
CA LEU A 38 8.99 -4.19 4.81
C LEU A 38 9.66 -5.35 4.06
N PHE A 39 10.73 -5.87 4.64
CA PHE A 39 11.45 -7.02 4.10
C PHE A 39 10.65 -8.33 4.31
N GLY A 40 10.78 -9.25 3.37
CA GLY A 40 10.23 -10.61 3.47
C GLY A 40 8.91 -10.85 2.74
N TYR A 41 8.25 -9.80 2.25
CA TYR A 41 7.02 -9.93 1.47
C TYR A 41 7.24 -9.43 0.03
N LYS A 42 7.03 -10.32 -0.94
CA LYS A 42 7.07 -9.94 -2.37
C LYS A 42 5.96 -8.95 -2.72
N ARG A 43 4.78 -9.13 -2.11
CA ARG A 43 3.57 -8.34 -2.34
C ARG A 43 2.71 -8.28 -1.08
N ILE A 44 2.14 -7.12 -0.79
CA ILE A 44 1.20 -6.88 0.30
C ILE A 44 -0.13 -6.44 -0.28
N TYR A 45 -1.23 -6.95 0.28
CA TYR A 45 -2.59 -6.60 -0.11
C TYR A 45 -3.22 -5.70 0.96
N PHE A 46 -3.60 -4.49 0.57
CA PHE A 46 -4.29 -3.54 1.41
C PHE A 46 -5.78 -3.56 1.11
N LYS A 47 -6.58 -4.00 2.10
CA LYS A 47 -8.04 -3.91 2.04
C LYS A 47 -8.48 -2.46 1.97
N LYS A 48 -9.29 -2.08 0.98
CA LYS A 48 -9.80 -0.72 0.80
C LYS A 48 -10.61 -0.23 2.00
N SER A 49 -11.31 -1.13 2.69
CA SER A 49 -12.04 -0.81 3.93
C SER A 49 -11.13 -0.32 5.07
N ASN A 50 -9.82 -0.60 4.99
CA ASN A 50 -8.82 -0.22 5.99
C ASN A 50 -8.00 1.00 5.55
N ILE A 51 -8.38 1.66 4.44
CA ILE A 51 -7.66 2.80 3.90
C ILE A 51 -8.44 4.08 4.20
N VAL A 52 -7.79 4.99 4.92
CA VAL A 52 -8.33 6.31 5.24
C VAL A 52 -8.03 7.30 4.11
N TRP A 53 -6.89 7.15 3.45
CA TRP A 53 -6.48 8.02 2.35
C TRP A 53 -5.57 7.30 1.37
N TYR A 54 -5.68 7.68 0.10
CA TYR A 54 -4.95 7.09 -1.02
C TYR A 54 -4.58 8.16 -2.04
N SER A 55 -3.35 8.07 -2.58
CA SER A 55 -2.89 8.88 -3.70
C SER A 55 -1.96 8.09 -4.60
N GLU A 56 -2.16 8.27 -5.91
CA GLU A 56 -1.26 7.84 -6.98
C GLU A 56 -0.44 9.04 -7.45
N LYS A 57 0.82 8.79 -7.82
CA LYS A 57 1.68 9.77 -8.51
C LYS A 57 1.87 9.38 -9.98
#